data_AF-A0A226NF47-F1
#
_entry.id   AF-A0A226NF47-F1
#
_cell.length_a   1.000
_cell.length_b   1.000
_cell.length_c   1.000
_cell.angle_alpha   90.00
_cell.angle_beta   90.00
_cell.angle_gamma   90.00
#
_symmetry.space_group_name_H-M   'P 1'
#
loop_
_entity.id
_entity.type
_entity.pdbx_description
1 polymer ?
#
loop_
_entity_poly.entity_id
_entity_poly.type
_entity_poly.pdbx_seq_one_letter_code
_entity_poly.pdbx_strand_id
1 'polypeptide(L)'
;MNQALFLSSGQCGYVLQPANMRDDIFDPFDKSTLRGIEPLSISIEVLGARHLPKNGRGIVCPFVEVEVSGAEYDNAKQKTEIVADNGLNPLWSPKQFHFQVSNPEFAFLRFVVYEEDMFSDENFLAQATFLVKGLKTGFRAVPLKNNYSENLELASLLVKIDIFPSKQENGDIGLFGGSVLRERGGDVASQLLASRAREGSFEVRYQQPFEDFRVSQEQLAEHFESRERRALRRTRVNGDSRL
;
A
#
# COMPACT_ATOMS: atom_id res chain seq x y z
N MET A 1 0.18 5.46 16.11
CA MET A 1 -0.31 6.69 15.44
C MET A 1 0.63 7.88 15.63
N ASN A 2 1.00 8.26 16.86
CA ASN A 2 1.95 9.35 17.13
C ASN A 2 3.23 9.29 16.28
N GLN A 3 3.93 8.15 16.31
CA GLN A 3 5.15 7.95 15.52
C GLN A 3 4.92 8.06 14.00
N ALA A 4 3.72 7.74 13.50
CA ALA A 4 3.39 7.86 12.09
C ALA A 4 3.14 9.32 11.66
N LEU A 5 2.52 10.13 12.54
CA LEU A 5 2.32 11.56 12.29
C LEU A 5 3.66 12.26 12.07
N PHE A 6 4.60 12.06 13.00
CA PHE A 6 5.93 12.68 12.95
C PHE A 6 6.87 12.07 11.92
N LEU A 7 6.53 10.92 11.32
CA LEU A 7 7.33 10.34 10.25
C LEU A 7 7.37 11.24 9.00
N SER A 8 6.29 11.99 8.74
CA SER A 8 6.19 12.91 7.60
C SER A 8 7.21 14.06 7.64
N SER A 9 7.63 14.47 8.85
CA SER A 9 8.59 15.55 9.07
C SER A 9 10.00 15.04 9.45
N GLY A 10 10.30 13.78 9.11
CA GLY A 10 11.60 13.18 9.44
C GLY A 10 11.83 13.05 10.95
N GLN A 11 10.75 12.92 11.72
CA GLN A 11 10.77 12.76 13.19
C GLN A 11 11.37 13.95 13.94
N CYS A 12 11.30 15.16 13.40
CA CYS A 12 11.81 16.37 14.07
C CYS A 12 10.98 16.83 15.28
N GLY A 13 9.84 16.18 15.56
CA GLY A 13 8.94 16.53 16.66
C GLY A 13 7.92 17.63 16.33
N TYR A 14 7.94 18.17 15.11
CA TYR A 14 7.00 19.19 14.65
C TYR A 14 6.34 18.79 13.33
N VAL A 15 5.03 19.01 13.22
CA VAL A 15 4.24 18.84 11.99
C VAL A 15 3.31 20.05 11.88
N LEU A 16 3.33 20.74 10.75
CA LEU A 16 2.43 21.87 10.52
C LEU A 16 0.99 21.34 10.39
N GLN A 17 0.08 21.92 11.17
CA GLN A 17 -1.33 21.60 11.08
C GLN A 17 -1.89 21.93 9.68
N PRO A 18 -2.70 21.03 9.08
CA PRO A 18 -3.35 21.27 7.79
C PRO A 18 -4.11 22.60 7.74
N ALA A 19 -4.18 23.20 6.54
CA ALA A 19 -4.77 24.53 6.38
C ALA A 19 -6.26 24.59 6.75
N ASN A 20 -7.04 23.56 6.42
CA ASN A 20 -8.44 23.44 6.80
C ASN A 20 -8.64 23.45 8.32
N MET A 21 -7.78 22.77 9.06
CA MET A 21 -7.90 22.71 10.53
C MET A 21 -7.46 24.00 11.23
N ARG A 22 -6.91 24.97 10.49
CA ARG A 22 -6.56 26.32 10.97
C ARG A 22 -7.60 27.37 10.57
N ASP A 23 -8.69 26.95 9.93
CA ASP A 23 -9.83 27.79 9.58
C ASP A 23 -10.81 27.85 10.77
N ASP A 24 -11.35 29.03 11.08
CA ASP A 24 -12.29 29.25 12.18
C ASP A 24 -13.61 28.48 12.01
N ILE A 25 -13.93 28.08 10.78
CA ILE A 25 -15.18 27.37 10.45
C ILE A 25 -15.02 25.85 10.69
N PHE A 26 -13.79 25.32 10.78
CA PHE A 26 -13.57 23.88 10.89
C PHE A 26 -14.03 23.32 12.24
N ASP A 27 -14.89 22.31 12.19
CA ASP A 27 -15.31 21.51 13.34
C ASP A 27 -14.94 20.03 13.09
N PRO A 28 -14.08 19.41 13.92
CA PRO A 28 -13.70 18.01 13.75
C PRO A 28 -14.86 17.01 13.94
N PHE A 29 -15.99 17.45 14.51
CA PHE A 29 -17.18 16.64 14.73
C PHE A 29 -18.27 16.87 13.66
N ASP A 30 -18.13 17.89 12.81
CA ASP A 30 -19.06 18.16 11.71
C ASP A 30 -18.37 18.10 10.35
N LYS A 31 -18.66 17.02 9.61
CA LYS A 31 -18.18 16.79 8.24
C LYS A 31 -18.55 17.92 7.27
N SER A 32 -19.64 18.66 7.52
CA SER A 32 -20.09 19.74 6.64
C SER A 32 -19.12 20.93 6.60
N THR A 33 -18.24 21.05 7.61
CA THR A 33 -17.24 22.13 7.72
C THR A 33 -16.00 21.90 6.85
N LEU A 34 -15.84 20.72 6.23
CA LEU A 34 -14.73 20.38 5.35
C LEU A 34 -14.81 21.09 3.98
N ARG A 35 -14.53 22.39 3.96
CA ARG A 35 -14.55 23.19 2.73
C ARG A 35 -13.26 23.02 1.93
N GLY A 36 -13.41 22.79 0.62
CA GLY A 36 -12.28 22.71 -0.33
C GLY A 36 -11.39 21.47 -0.15
N ILE A 37 -11.83 20.49 0.63
CA ILE A 37 -11.14 19.21 0.80
C ILE A 37 -11.74 18.19 -0.15
N GLU A 38 -10.90 17.58 -0.98
CA GLU A 38 -11.30 16.50 -1.90
C GLU A 38 -11.28 15.16 -1.13
N PRO A 39 -12.43 14.49 -0.95
CA PRO A 39 -12.47 13.19 -0.30
C PRO A 39 -11.78 12.11 -1.14
N LEU A 40 -11.28 11.07 -0.49
CA LEU A 40 -10.63 9.93 -1.15
C LEU A 40 -11.41 8.64 -0.94
N SER A 41 -11.45 7.82 -1.98
CA SER A 41 -11.86 6.42 -1.91
C SER A 41 -10.61 5.55 -2.00
N ILE A 42 -10.35 4.76 -0.97
CA ILE A 42 -9.19 3.88 -0.86
C ILE A 42 -9.67 2.44 -0.97
N SER A 43 -9.11 1.71 -1.93
CA SER A 43 -9.32 0.28 -2.12
C SER A 43 -8.04 -0.48 -1.77
N ILE A 44 -8.14 -1.47 -0.90
CA ILE A 44 -7.00 -2.25 -0.43
C ILE A 44 -7.30 -3.75 -0.57
N GLU A 45 -6.34 -4.48 -1.11
CA GLU A 45 -6.32 -5.94 -1.07
C GLU A 45 -5.09 -6.37 -0.27
N VAL A 46 -5.29 -7.20 0.75
CA VAL A 46 -4.20 -7.81 1.53
C VAL A 46 -3.94 -9.18 0.93
N LEU A 47 -2.77 -9.35 0.29
CA LEU A 47 -2.46 -10.53 -0.51
C LEU A 47 -1.73 -11.60 0.30
N GLY A 48 -0.79 -11.16 1.13
CA GLY A 48 0.03 -12.06 1.92
C GLY A 48 0.99 -11.33 2.84
N ALA A 49 1.75 -12.09 3.62
CA ALA A 49 2.81 -11.57 4.47
C ALA A 49 4.07 -12.41 4.34
N ARG A 50 5.15 -11.93 4.95
CA ARG A 50 6.35 -12.71 5.19
C ARG A 50 6.91 -12.43 6.58
N HIS A 51 7.54 -13.44 7.18
CA HIS A 51 8.28 -13.32 8.44
C HIS A 51 7.48 -12.61 9.57
N LEU A 52 6.20 -12.98 9.75
CA LEU A 52 5.45 -12.45 10.88
C LEU A 52 6.12 -12.88 12.19
N PRO A 53 6.17 -11.99 13.20
CA PRO A 53 6.73 -12.33 14.49
C PRO A 53 5.88 -13.42 15.14
N LYS A 54 6.49 -14.18 16.03
CA LYS A 54 5.82 -15.23 16.80
C LYS A 54 5.88 -14.88 18.26
N ASN A 55 4.73 -14.91 18.93
CA ASN A 55 4.65 -14.81 20.37
C ASN A 55 4.64 -16.23 20.97
N GLY A 56 5.57 -16.52 21.89
CA GLY A 56 5.54 -17.78 22.65
C GLY A 56 5.85 -19.05 21.85
N ARG A 57 5.10 -20.14 22.13
CA ARG A 57 5.26 -21.48 21.52
C ARG A 57 4.10 -21.72 20.53
N GLY A 58 4.32 -22.53 19.50
CA GLY A 58 3.31 -22.82 18.46
C GLY A 58 3.61 -22.16 17.12
N ILE A 59 2.63 -22.19 16.21
CA ILE A 59 2.68 -21.46 14.94
C ILE A 59 1.49 -20.50 14.97
N VAL A 60 1.71 -19.27 14.56
CA VAL A 60 0.68 -18.23 14.60
C VAL A 60 -0.42 -18.53 13.56
N CYS A 61 -1.66 -18.18 13.90
CA CYS A 61 -2.80 -18.22 12.99
C CYS A 61 -3.20 -16.78 12.60
N PRO A 62 -2.55 -16.15 11.60
CA PRO A 62 -2.63 -14.71 11.47
C PRO A 62 -3.86 -14.23 10.68
N PHE A 63 -4.31 -13.03 11.04
CA PHE A 63 -5.23 -12.20 10.25
C PHE A 63 -4.81 -10.73 10.32
N VAL A 64 -5.30 -9.93 9.37
CA VAL A 64 -4.98 -8.50 9.27
C VAL A 64 -6.23 -7.67 9.48
N GLU A 65 -6.16 -6.73 10.42
CA GLU A 65 -7.09 -5.61 10.55
C GLU A 65 -6.52 -4.42 9.76
N VAL A 66 -7.33 -3.89 8.84
CA VAL A 66 -7.08 -2.64 8.13
C VAL A 66 -8.04 -1.59 8.67
N GLU A 67 -7.48 -0.49 9.16
CA GLU A 67 -8.22 0.59 9.79
C GLU A 67 -7.88 1.93 9.13
N VAL A 68 -8.91 2.74 8.88
CA VAL A 68 -8.77 4.19 8.73
C VAL A 68 -9.09 4.84 10.07
N SER A 69 -8.19 5.69 10.55
CA SER A 69 -8.38 6.47 11.77
C SER A 69 -8.20 7.95 11.47
N GLY A 70 -9.15 8.79 11.88
CA GLY A 70 -9.10 10.24 11.71
C GLY A 70 -10.15 10.90 12.58
N ALA A 71 -10.97 11.76 11.98
CA ALA A 71 -12.23 12.18 12.60
C ALA A 71 -13.23 11.02 12.69
N GLU A 72 -14.24 11.14 13.56
CA GLU A 72 -15.20 10.06 13.79
C GLU A 72 -15.93 9.61 12.51
N TYR A 73 -16.26 10.55 11.64
CA TYR A 73 -16.92 10.29 10.35
C TYR A 73 -16.04 9.56 9.32
N ASP A 74 -14.73 9.41 9.57
CA ASP A 74 -13.80 8.69 8.71
C ASP A 74 -13.35 7.34 9.31
N ASN A 75 -13.65 7.09 10.59
CA ASN A 75 -13.20 5.89 11.29
C ASN A 75 -13.88 4.64 10.73
N ALA A 76 -13.09 3.68 10.26
CA ALA A 76 -13.59 2.43 9.71
C ALA A 76 -12.56 1.31 9.87
N LYS A 77 -13.03 0.09 10.15
CA LYS A 77 -12.20 -1.10 10.36
C LYS A 77 -12.74 -2.28 9.57
N GLN A 78 -11.86 -3.04 8.93
CA GLN A 78 -12.20 -4.28 8.23
C GLN A 78 -11.09 -5.31 8.48
N LYS A 79 -11.47 -6.59 8.54
CA LYS A 79 -10.54 -7.70 8.81
C LYS A 79 -10.52 -8.72 7.67
N THR A 80 -9.36 -9.34 7.43
CA THR A 80 -9.24 -10.58 6.65
C THR A 80 -9.77 -11.76 7.45
N GLU A 81 -9.92 -12.90 6.79
CA GLU A 81 -10.01 -14.19 7.45
C GLU A 81 -8.69 -14.59 8.13
N ILE A 82 -8.78 -15.63 8.95
CA ILE A 82 -7.65 -16.23 9.66
C ILE A 82 -7.01 -17.29 8.77
N VAL A 83 -5.68 -17.26 8.70
CA VAL A 83 -4.88 -18.32 8.09
C VAL A 83 -4.39 -19.24 9.20
N ALA A 84 -4.63 -20.54 9.10
CA ALA A 84 -4.18 -21.50 10.12
C ALA A 84 -2.68 -21.78 10.02
N ASP A 85 -1.99 -21.83 11.17
CA ASP A 85 -0.63 -22.35 11.34
C ASP A 85 0.40 -21.86 10.30
N ASN A 86 0.37 -20.57 9.95
CA ASN A 86 1.34 -20.01 9.00
C ASN A 86 1.69 -18.55 9.27
N GLY A 87 2.79 -18.31 10.01
CA GLY A 87 3.39 -16.98 10.16
C GLY A 87 4.51 -16.64 9.17
N LEU A 88 5.06 -17.63 8.46
CA LEU A 88 6.24 -17.41 7.65
C LEU A 88 5.90 -16.76 6.32
N ASN A 89 4.82 -17.21 5.67
CA ASN A 89 4.38 -16.73 4.36
C ASN A 89 2.86 -16.92 4.12
N PRO A 90 1.98 -16.43 5.01
CA PRO A 90 0.54 -16.57 4.82
C PRO A 90 0.08 -15.84 3.56
N LEU A 91 -0.94 -16.41 2.91
CA LEU A 91 -1.67 -15.81 1.80
C LEU A 91 -3.13 -15.71 2.22
N TRP A 92 -3.73 -14.54 2.00
CA TRP A 92 -5.16 -14.34 2.21
C TRP A 92 -5.90 -14.43 0.88
N SER A 93 -7.17 -14.81 0.96
CA SER A 93 -8.07 -14.85 -0.18
C SER A 93 -8.27 -13.43 -0.72
N PRO A 94 -8.31 -13.25 -2.05
CA PRO A 94 -8.60 -11.96 -2.66
C PRO A 94 -9.88 -11.34 -2.10
N LYS A 95 -9.74 -10.28 -1.30
CA LYS A 95 -10.82 -9.52 -0.68
C LYS A 95 -10.49 -8.04 -0.75
N GLN A 96 -11.40 -7.26 -1.31
CA GLN A 96 -11.23 -5.83 -1.49
C GLN A 96 -11.89 -5.06 -0.34
N PHE A 97 -11.07 -4.36 0.44
CA PHE A 97 -11.50 -3.46 1.50
C PHE A 97 -11.65 -2.05 0.93
N HIS A 98 -12.84 -1.48 1.10
CA HIS A 98 -13.15 -0.12 0.62
C HIS A 98 -13.32 0.83 1.79
N PHE A 99 -12.66 1.98 1.72
CA PHE A 99 -12.73 3.03 2.73
C PHE A 99 -13.00 4.38 2.06
N GLN A 100 -13.91 5.17 2.64
CA GLN A 100 -14.15 6.56 2.25
C GLN A 100 -13.49 7.46 3.29
N VAL A 101 -12.66 8.39 2.85
CA VAL A 101 -11.94 9.33 3.71
C VAL A 101 -12.32 10.74 3.32
N SER A 102 -13.10 11.40 4.16
CA SER A 102 -13.61 12.75 3.97
C SER A 102 -12.53 13.80 4.20
N ASN A 103 -11.69 13.61 5.22
CA ASN A 103 -10.58 14.51 5.55
C ASN A 103 -9.22 13.80 5.43
N PRO A 104 -8.69 13.59 4.20
CA PRO A 104 -7.42 12.91 3.99
C PRO A 104 -6.20 13.67 4.54
N GLU A 105 -6.35 14.96 4.85
CA GLU A 105 -5.30 15.76 5.51
C GLU A 105 -5.05 15.33 6.96
N PHE A 106 -6.04 14.70 7.61
CA PHE A 106 -5.93 14.21 9.00
C PHE A 106 -6.52 12.80 9.14
N ALA A 107 -6.08 11.90 8.27
CA ALA A 107 -6.43 10.48 8.35
C ALA A 107 -5.18 9.60 8.29
N PHE A 108 -5.24 8.48 8.99
CA PHE A 108 -4.22 7.45 9.04
C PHE A 108 -4.78 6.16 8.47
N LEU A 109 -3.96 5.45 7.70
CA LEU A 109 -4.19 4.06 7.35
C LEU A 109 -3.31 3.19 8.24
N ARG A 110 -3.93 2.27 8.97
CA ARG A 110 -3.27 1.37 9.92
C ARG A 110 -3.53 -0.07 9.52
N PHE A 111 -2.45 -0.84 9.42
CA PHE A 111 -2.46 -2.28 9.32
C PHE A 111 -2.06 -2.85 10.67
N VAL A 112 -2.83 -3.77 11.20
CA VAL A 112 -2.50 -4.52 12.41
C VAL A 112 -2.60 -5.99 12.09
N VAL A 113 -1.55 -6.72 12.40
CA VAL A 113 -1.53 -8.17 12.28
C VAL A 113 -1.77 -8.73 13.67
N TYR A 114 -2.76 -9.60 13.77
CA TYR A 114 -3.10 -10.35 14.96
C TYR A 114 -2.90 -11.85 14.69
N GLU A 115 -2.82 -12.64 15.75
CA GLU A 115 -3.08 -14.08 15.71
C GLU A 115 -4.32 -14.40 16.53
N GLU A 116 -5.05 -15.43 16.12
CA GLU A 116 -6.07 -16.06 16.96
C GLU A 116 -5.44 -17.28 17.65
N ASP A 117 -5.53 -17.34 18.98
CA ASP A 117 -5.02 -18.47 19.74
C ASP A 117 -6.07 -19.59 19.92
N MET A 118 -5.69 -20.65 20.65
CA MET A 118 -6.57 -21.80 20.89
C MET A 118 -7.83 -21.48 21.72
N PHE A 119 -7.87 -20.32 22.37
CA PHE A 119 -9.02 -19.83 23.14
C PHE A 119 -9.84 -18.79 22.36
N SER A 120 -9.50 -18.57 21.08
CA SER A 120 -10.09 -17.55 20.22
C SER A 120 -9.82 -16.11 20.69
N ASP A 121 -8.75 -15.89 21.45
CA ASP A 121 -8.31 -14.54 21.80
C ASP A 121 -7.44 -13.95 20.69
N GLU A 122 -7.68 -12.68 20.36
CA GLU A 122 -6.92 -11.92 19.37
C GLU A 122 -5.65 -11.33 19.99
N ASN A 123 -4.49 -11.90 19.66
CA ASN A 123 -3.19 -11.48 20.18
C ASN A 123 -2.43 -10.63 19.15
N PHE A 124 -1.91 -9.47 19.59
CA PHE A 124 -1.16 -8.57 18.72
C PHE A 124 0.16 -9.20 18.24
N LEU A 125 0.43 -9.15 16.93
CA LEU A 125 1.73 -9.53 16.36
C LEU A 125 2.55 -8.33 15.90
N ALA A 126 1.98 -7.49 15.05
CA ALA A 126 2.70 -6.39 14.43
C ALA A 126 1.77 -5.29 13.92
N GLN A 127 2.32 -4.12 13.60
CA GLN A 127 1.56 -3.03 12.98
C GLN A 127 2.38 -2.21 12.00
N ALA A 128 1.68 -1.49 11.13
CA ALA A 128 2.22 -0.37 10.39
C ALA A 128 1.15 0.72 10.27
N THR A 129 1.52 1.97 10.52
CA THR A 129 0.60 3.12 10.44
C THR A 129 1.20 4.19 9.54
N PHE A 130 0.40 4.74 8.63
CA PHE A 130 0.80 5.76 7.66
C PHE A 130 -0.23 6.87 7.59
N LEU A 131 0.19 8.10 7.26
CA LEU A 131 -0.74 9.16 6.88
C LEU A 131 -1.31 8.85 5.49
N VAL A 132 -2.63 9.04 5.33
CA VAL A 132 -3.33 8.78 4.05
C VAL A 132 -2.71 9.60 2.92
N LYS A 133 -2.39 10.87 3.16
CA LYS A 133 -1.75 11.77 2.18
C LYS A 133 -0.39 11.26 1.67
N GLY A 134 0.30 10.41 2.44
CA GLY A 134 1.62 9.87 2.10
C GLY A 134 1.58 8.51 1.40
N LEU A 135 0.40 7.95 1.14
CA LEU A 135 0.25 6.61 0.55
C LEU A 135 0.63 6.60 -0.93
N LYS A 136 1.18 5.47 -1.37
CA LYS A 136 1.49 5.18 -2.78
C LYS A 136 0.58 4.06 -3.29
N THR A 137 0.19 4.12 -4.55
CA THR A 137 -0.69 3.13 -5.20
C THR A 137 0.06 1.97 -5.84
N GLY A 138 -0.67 0.93 -6.26
CA GLY A 138 -0.17 -0.30 -6.87
C GLY A 138 0.17 -1.40 -5.85
N PHE A 139 0.95 -2.39 -6.28
CA PHE A 139 1.50 -3.41 -5.38
C PHE A 139 2.60 -2.82 -4.51
N ARG A 140 2.44 -2.89 -3.19
CA ARG A 140 3.35 -2.29 -2.21
C ARG A 140 3.66 -3.28 -1.10
N ALA A 141 4.92 -3.27 -0.67
CA ALA A 141 5.30 -3.88 0.59
C ALA A 141 4.97 -2.92 1.73
N VAL A 142 4.41 -3.43 2.82
CA VAL A 142 4.17 -2.71 4.07
C VAL A 142 5.10 -3.26 5.13
N PRO A 143 6.25 -2.61 5.40
CA PRO A 143 7.15 -3.02 6.46
C PRO A 143 6.47 -2.93 7.82
N LEU A 144 6.55 -4.00 8.60
CA LEU A 144 5.87 -4.13 9.88
C LEU A 144 6.77 -3.70 11.04
N LYS A 145 6.13 -3.26 12.12
CA LYS A 145 6.74 -2.80 13.36
C LYS A 145 6.12 -3.50 14.57
N ASN A 146 6.87 -3.55 15.67
CA ASN A 146 6.34 -4.03 16.95
C ASN A 146 5.40 -2.99 17.60
N ASN A 147 4.89 -3.32 18.80
CA ASN A 147 4.05 -2.44 19.62
C ASN A 147 4.75 -1.16 20.08
N TYR A 148 6.09 -1.15 20.12
CA TYR A 148 6.92 0.02 20.41
C TYR A 148 7.23 0.88 19.18
N SER A 149 6.67 0.53 18.00
CA SER A 149 6.95 1.18 16.71
C SER A 149 8.40 1.03 16.20
N GLU A 150 9.11 0.00 16.66
CA GLU A 150 10.42 -0.40 16.16
C GLU A 150 10.27 -1.36 14.98
N ASN A 151 11.22 -1.34 14.05
CA ASN A 151 11.16 -2.17 12.85
C ASN A 151 11.32 -3.66 13.20
N LEU A 152 10.48 -4.49 12.60
CA LEU A 152 10.64 -5.94 12.62
C LEU A 152 11.47 -6.37 11.41
N GLU A 153 12.48 -7.21 11.62
CA GLU A 153 13.36 -7.66 10.56
C GLU A 153 12.60 -8.52 9.55
N LEU A 154 12.70 -8.19 8.26
CA LEU A 154 12.05 -8.85 7.11
C LEU A 154 10.51 -8.86 7.10
N ALA A 155 9.86 -8.65 8.24
CA ALA A 155 8.41 -8.71 8.40
C ALA A 155 7.72 -7.66 7.52
N SER A 156 6.86 -8.11 6.61
CA SER A 156 6.09 -7.20 5.76
C SER A 156 4.83 -7.84 5.21
N LEU A 157 3.79 -7.04 5.00
CA LEU A 157 2.65 -7.42 4.16
C LEU A 157 2.94 -7.09 2.69
N LEU A 158 2.32 -7.85 1.79
CA LEU A 158 2.14 -7.47 0.39
C LEU A 158 0.68 -7.05 0.21
N VAL A 159 0.49 -5.82 -0.27
CA VAL A 159 -0.84 -5.24 -0.49
C VAL A 159 -0.94 -4.65 -1.89
N LYS A 160 -2.14 -4.60 -2.44
CA LYS A 160 -2.48 -3.75 -3.57
C LYS A 160 -3.32 -2.58 -3.08
N ILE A 161 -2.89 -1.36 -3.38
CA ILE A 161 -3.57 -0.13 -2.94
C ILE A 161 -3.94 0.68 -4.16
N ASP A 162 -5.23 1.00 -4.29
CA ASP A 162 -5.73 1.92 -5.30
C ASP A 162 -6.42 3.10 -4.58
N ILE A 163 -6.11 4.33 -5.00
CA ILE A 163 -6.62 5.56 -4.40
C ILE A 163 -7.25 6.38 -5.50
N PHE A 164 -8.50 6.80 -5.27
CA PHE A 164 -9.28 7.56 -6.22
C PHE A 164 -9.87 8.80 -5.54
N PRO A 165 -9.99 9.93 -6.25
CA PRO A 165 -10.87 11.00 -5.84
C PRO A 165 -12.30 10.47 -5.68
N SER A 166 -12.91 10.72 -4.52
CA SER A 166 -14.30 10.32 -4.28
C SER A 166 -15.23 11.45 -4.74
N LYS A 167 -16.20 11.11 -5.61
CA LYS A 167 -17.24 12.06 -6.02
C LYS A 167 -18.21 12.18 -4.86
N GLN A 168 -18.34 13.37 -4.28
CA GLN A 168 -19.40 13.63 -3.30
C GLN A 168 -20.76 13.41 -3.96
N GLU A 169 -21.59 12.52 -3.42
CA GLU A 169 -23.04 12.50 -3.68
C GLU A 169 -23.69 13.67 -2.96
N ASN A 170 -23.46 14.89 -3.43
CA ASN A 170 -24.31 16.02 -3.10
C ASN A 170 -25.35 16.14 -4.22
N GLY A 171 -26.60 15.82 -3.86
CA GLY A 171 -27.77 15.94 -4.73
C GLY A 171 -28.14 17.38 -5.07
N ASP A 172 -27.26 18.07 -5.81
CA ASP A 172 -27.63 19.28 -6.54
C ASP A 172 -27.75 18.95 -8.04
N ILE A 173 -28.98 19.09 -8.51
CA ILE A 173 -29.39 18.96 -9.90
C ILE A 173 -28.56 19.96 -10.71
N GLY A 174 -27.84 19.44 -11.71
CA GLY A 174 -26.99 20.26 -12.57
C GLY A 174 -27.75 21.35 -13.31
N LEU A 175 -27.13 22.52 -13.37
CA LEU A 175 -27.23 23.43 -14.49
C LEU A 175 -25.86 24.11 -14.64
N PHE A 176 -25.29 24.03 -15.85
CA PHE A 176 -23.98 24.57 -16.29
C PHE A 176 -22.75 23.76 -15.85
N GLY A 177 -21.93 23.14 -16.71
CA GLY A 177 -21.96 23.06 -18.16
C GLY A 177 -21.09 21.87 -18.62
N GLY A 178 -21.70 20.95 -19.36
CA GLY A 178 -20.97 20.02 -20.19
C GLY A 178 -20.65 20.69 -21.52
N SER A 179 -19.40 21.10 -21.74
CA SER A 179 -18.77 21.22 -23.07
C SER A 179 -17.35 21.81 -23.00
N VAL A 180 -16.35 21.14 -22.42
CA VAL A 180 -14.92 21.43 -22.77
C VAL A 180 -14.06 20.17 -22.73
N LEU A 181 -14.52 19.10 -23.37
CA LEU A 181 -13.68 17.95 -23.72
C LEU A 181 -13.70 17.74 -25.23
N ARG A 182 -13.12 18.68 -25.96
CA ARG A 182 -12.61 18.42 -27.31
C ARG A 182 -11.53 19.45 -27.65
N GLU A 183 -10.41 18.93 -28.17
CA GLU A 183 -9.25 19.64 -28.72
C GLU A 183 -8.27 20.26 -27.72
N ARG A 184 -7.26 19.47 -27.31
CA ARG A 184 -5.89 19.95 -27.03
C ARG A 184 -4.84 18.83 -27.03
N GLY A 185 -4.99 17.85 -27.93
CA GLY A 185 -4.10 16.68 -28.04
C GLY A 185 -2.94 16.80 -29.02
N GLY A 186 -2.66 17.99 -29.58
CA GLY A 186 -1.71 18.14 -30.70
C GLY A 186 -0.30 18.61 -30.35
N ASP A 187 -0.12 19.52 -29.39
CA ASP A 187 1.03 20.44 -29.49
C ASP A 187 2.04 20.42 -28.32
N VAL A 188 1.90 19.52 -27.34
CA VAL A 188 2.82 19.47 -26.18
C VAL A 188 4.09 18.67 -26.49
N ALA A 189 4.03 17.69 -27.39
CA ALA A 189 5.18 16.84 -27.75
C ALA A 189 6.29 17.61 -28.49
N SER A 190 5.92 18.62 -29.28
CA SER A 190 6.87 19.42 -30.07
C SER A 190 7.60 20.50 -29.24
N GLN A 191 7.05 20.88 -28.09
CA GLN A 191 7.63 21.93 -27.23
C GLN A 191 8.64 21.38 -26.19
N LEU A 192 8.59 20.08 -25.89
CA LEU A 192 9.51 19.43 -24.94
C LEU A 192 10.87 19.03 -25.55
N LEU A 193 10.99 19.01 -26.88
CA LEU A 193 12.25 18.67 -27.57
C LEU A 193 13.19 19.87 -27.75
N ALA A 194 12.69 21.11 -27.62
CA ALA A 194 13.48 22.33 -27.85
C ALA A 194 14.21 22.86 -26.59
N SER A 195 13.88 22.37 -25.40
CA SER A 195 14.43 22.85 -24.12
C SER A 195 15.59 22.01 -23.56
N ARG A 196 16.04 20.97 -24.28
CA ARG A 196 17.16 20.09 -23.85
C ARG A 196 18.57 20.57 -24.24
N ALA A 197 18.71 21.76 -24.80
CA ALA A 197 20.00 22.30 -25.20
C ALA A 197 20.41 23.50 -24.32
N ARG A 198 20.64 23.26 -23.02
CA ARG A 198 21.61 24.00 -22.19
C ARG A 198 21.52 23.54 -20.73
N GLU A 199 22.67 23.04 -20.28
CA GLU A 199 23.22 23.01 -18.93
C GLU A 199 23.62 21.60 -18.51
N GLY A 200 24.94 21.48 -18.37
CA GLY A 200 25.61 20.22 -18.12
C GLY A 200 25.71 19.88 -16.65
N SER A 201 26.26 18.68 -16.44
CA SER A 201 26.94 18.23 -15.23
C SER A 201 26.06 17.93 -14.02
N PHE A 202 25.34 16.81 -14.06
CA PHE A 202 25.21 15.93 -12.89
C PHE A 202 24.85 14.46 -13.19
N GLU A 203 24.46 14.12 -14.42
CA GLU A 203 23.71 12.89 -14.68
C GLU A 203 24.51 11.71 -15.29
N VAL A 204 25.81 11.59 -15.04
CA VAL A 204 26.63 10.49 -15.62
C VAL A 204 26.81 9.29 -14.67
N ARG A 205 26.38 9.40 -13.40
CA ARG A 205 26.70 8.36 -12.38
C ARG A 205 25.57 7.40 -11.99
N TYR A 206 24.38 7.54 -12.58
CA TYR A 206 23.21 6.68 -12.24
C TYR A 206 22.65 5.88 -13.43
N GLN A 207 23.34 5.87 -14.57
CA GLN A 207 22.88 5.22 -15.80
C GLN A 207 23.39 3.78 -15.98
N GLN A 208 23.81 3.13 -14.89
CA GLN A 208 24.38 1.77 -14.91
C GLN A 208 23.71 0.78 -13.93
N PRO A 209 22.38 0.84 -13.75
CA PRO A 209 21.66 -0.44 -13.57
C PRO A 209 20.30 -0.57 -14.28
N PHE A 210 19.90 0.35 -15.17
CA PHE A 210 18.57 0.28 -15.80
C PHE A 210 18.47 -0.63 -17.05
N GLU A 211 19.58 -1.06 -17.63
CA GLU A 211 19.58 -1.95 -18.80
C GLU A 211 19.38 -3.43 -18.43
N ASP A 212 19.55 -3.82 -17.15
CA ASP A 212 19.43 -5.23 -16.71
C ASP A 212 17.99 -5.71 -16.52
N PHE A 213 16.98 -4.83 -16.64
CA PHE A 213 15.57 -5.17 -16.39
C PHE A 213 14.70 -5.27 -17.64
N ARG A 214 15.26 -5.09 -18.84
CA ARG A 214 14.52 -5.28 -20.10
C ARG A 214 14.70 -6.71 -20.60
N VAL A 215 14.01 -7.64 -19.95
CA VAL A 215 13.90 -9.01 -20.48
C VAL A 215 12.65 -9.09 -21.37
N SER A 216 12.85 -9.49 -22.62
CA SER A 216 11.76 -9.75 -23.58
C SER A 216 10.88 -10.91 -23.08
N GLN A 217 9.58 -10.88 -23.40
CA GLN A 217 8.63 -11.95 -23.05
C GLN A 217 9.08 -13.32 -23.62
N GLU A 218 9.80 -13.33 -24.73
CA GLU A 218 10.38 -14.53 -25.35
C GLU A 218 11.53 -15.12 -24.51
N GLN A 219 12.38 -14.25 -23.92
CA GLN A 219 13.51 -14.68 -23.08
C GLN A 219 13.03 -15.28 -21.75
N LEU A 220 11.90 -14.79 -21.21
CA LEU A 220 11.25 -15.38 -20.04
C LEU A 220 10.68 -16.78 -20.34
N ALA A 221 10.09 -16.98 -21.53
CA ALA A 221 9.58 -18.28 -21.95
C ALA A 221 10.69 -19.33 -22.10
N GLU A 222 11.83 -18.97 -22.71
CA GLU A 222 13.00 -19.86 -22.81
C GLU A 222 13.56 -20.26 -21.45
N HIS A 223 13.56 -19.34 -20.48
CA HIS A 223 14.06 -19.60 -19.13
C HIS A 223 13.15 -20.56 -18.34
N PHE A 224 11.84 -20.51 -18.60
CA PHE A 224 10.86 -21.46 -18.05
C PHE A 224 11.03 -22.86 -18.65
N GLU A 225 11.11 -22.97 -19.98
CA GLU A 225 11.32 -24.27 -20.65
C GLU A 225 12.65 -24.94 -20.27
N SER A 226 13.71 -24.15 -20.08
CA SER A 226 15.02 -24.65 -19.67
C SER A 226 15.00 -25.21 -18.24
N ARG A 227 14.22 -24.60 -17.34
CA ARG A 227 13.99 -25.14 -15.98
C ARG A 227 13.20 -26.45 -16.03
N GLU A 228 12.17 -26.53 -16.86
CA GLU A 228 11.33 -27.72 -16.98
C GLU A 228 12.11 -28.91 -17.56
N ARG A 229 12.94 -28.67 -18.59
CA ARG A 229 13.87 -29.68 -19.13
C ARG A 229 14.91 -30.17 -18.11
N ARG A 230 15.34 -29.32 -17.17
CA ARG A 230 16.25 -29.73 -16.07
C ARG A 230 15.53 -30.54 -14.99
N ALA A 231 14.26 -30.24 -14.70
CA ALA A 231 13.45 -31.01 -13.76
C ALA A 231 13.18 -32.44 -14.27
N LEU A 232 12.88 -32.58 -15.57
CA LEU A 232 12.68 -33.87 -16.25
C LEU A 232 13.95 -34.75 -16.33
N ARG A 233 15.15 -34.15 -16.26
CA ARG A 233 16.41 -34.91 -16.19
C ARG A 233 16.72 -35.44 -14.79
N ARG A 234 16.23 -34.78 -13.73
CA ARG A 234 16.43 -35.24 -12.34
C ARG A 234 15.56 -36.44 -11.97
N THR A 235 14.44 -36.66 -12.65
CA THR A 235 13.53 -37.78 -12.38
C THR A 235 13.92 -39.09 -13.07
N ARG A 236 15.03 -39.14 -13.82
CA ARG A 236 15.46 -40.33 -14.58
C ARG A 236 16.71 -41.05 -14.05
N VAL A 237 17.24 -40.68 -12.89
CA VAL A 237 18.39 -41.36 -12.28
C VAL A 237 18.04 -41.80 -10.87
N ASN A 238 17.25 -42.87 -10.76
CA ASN A 238 17.22 -43.75 -9.59
C ASN A 238 16.50 -45.05 -9.97
N GLY A 239 17.26 -45.95 -10.57
CA GLY A 239 16.78 -47.25 -10.98
C GLY A 239 17.94 -48.03 -11.58
N ASP A 240 18.94 -48.33 -10.75
CA ASP A 240 19.74 -49.55 -10.86
C ASP A 240 20.77 -49.62 -9.74
N SER A 241 20.46 -50.42 -8.71
CA SER A 241 21.42 -51.07 -7.83
C SER A 241 20.69 -52.21 -7.11
N ARG A 242 20.53 -53.33 -7.82
CA ARG A 242 20.41 -54.65 -7.21
C ARG A 242 21.80 -55.28 -7.21
N LEU A 243 22.31 -55.62 -6.02
CA LEU A 243 22.93 -56.90 -5.68
C LEU A 243 22.90 -57.00 -4.14
#